data_AF-A0A930MTY6-F1
#
_entry.id   AF-A0A930MTY6-F1
#
_cell.length_a   1.000
_cell.length_b   1.000
_cell.length_c   1.000
_cell.angle_alpha   90.00
_cell.angle_beta   90.00
_cell.angle_gamma   90.00
#
_symmetry.space_group_name_H-M   'P 1'
#
loop_
_entity.id
_entity.type
_entity.pdbx_description
1 polymer ?
#
loop_
_entity_poly.entity_id
_entity_poly.type
_entity_poly.pdbx_seq_one_letter_code
_entity_poly.pdbx_strand_id
1 'polypeptide(L)' 'MFSEQNAKAGVTFPQGFKAAGVKAGIKKSGNLDVAVIYTEREASVAGV' A
#
# COMPACT_ATOMS: atom_id res chain seq x y z
N MET A 1 19.67 -7.44 -6.38
CA MET A 1 18.55 -8.40 -6.46
C MET A 1 17.67 -8.19 -5.22
N PHE A 2 16.35 -8.19 -5.33
CA PHE A 2 15.48 -8.06 -4.15
C PHE A 2 15.62 -9.30 -3.26
N SER A 3 15.77 -9.10 -1.95
CA SER A 3 15.86 -10.18 -0.96
C SER A 3 14.50 -10.48 -0.32
N GLU A 4 14.38 -11.63 0.34
CA GLU A 4 13.22 -11.98 1.19
C GLU A 4 12.96 -10.93 2.28
N GLN A 5 14.01 -10.31 2.80
CA GLN A 5 13.91 -9.22 3.76
C GLN A 5 13.23 -7.98 3.14
N ASN A 6 13.57 -7.65 1.89
CA ASN A 6 12.97 -6.51 1.19
C ASN A 6 11.49 -6.77 0.87
N ALA A 7 11.11 -8.01 0.54
CA ALA A 7 9.72 -8.37 0.27
C ALA A 7 8.83 -8.18 1.51
N LYS A 8 9.35 -8.50 2.70
CA LYS A 8 8.63 -8.34 3.98
C LYS A 8 8.45 -6.88 4.41
N ALA A 9 9.21 -5.95 3.84
CA ALA A 9 9.11 -4.52 4.18
C ALA A 9 7.87 -3.83 3.57
N GLY A 10 7.15 -4.50 2.67
CA GLY A 10 5.84 -4.06 2.16
C GLY A 10 5.90 -2.99 1.06
N VAL A 11 4.73 -2.42 0.75
CA VAL A 11 4.53 -1.56 -0.44
C VAL A 11 5.21 -0.19 -0.36
N THR A 12 5.63 0.25 0.83
CA THR A 12 6.37 1.51 1.04
C THR A 12 7.89 1.33 1.06
N PHE A 13 8.40 0.12 0.80
CA PHE A 13 9.84 -0.12 0.70
C PHE A 13 10.47 0.62 -0.51
N PRO A 14 9.88 0.59 -1.72
CA PRO A 14 10.40 1.36 -2.84
C PRO A 14 10.20 2.86 -2.62
N GLN A 15 11.18 3.67 -3.03
CA GLN A 15 11.08 5.12 -2.95
C GLN A 15 9.94 5.68 -3.81
N GLY A 16 9.22 6.67 -3.29
CA GLY A 16 8.12 7.31 -4.00
C GLY A 16 6.76 6.63 -3.83
N PHE A 17 6.66 5.58 -3.00
CA PHE A 17 5.40 4.93 -2.65
C PHE A 17 5.02 5.22 -1.18
N LYS A 18 3.79 5.68 -0.99
CA LYS A 18 3.16 5.90 0.32
C LYS A 18 1.95 4.98 0.44
N ALA A 19 1.58 4.64 1.67
CA ALA A 19 0.36 3.89 1.94
C ALA A 19 -0.30 4.36 3.23
N ALA A 20 -1.62 4.29 3.28
CA ALA A 20 -2.41 4.55 4.48
C ALA A 20 -3.59 3.58 4.56
N GLY A 21 -3.97 3.20 5.77
CA GLY A 21 -5.19 2.47 6.06
C GLY A 21 -6.03 3.25 7.06
N VAL A 22 -7.34 3.34 6.84
CA VAL A 22 -8.26 4.05 7.72
C VAL A 22 -9.44 3.18 8.15
N LYS A 23 -10.12 3.61 9.22
CA LYS A 23 -11.41 3.09 9.67
C LYS A 23 -12.52 3.99 9.13
N ALA A 24 -12.99 3.72 7.92
CA ALA A 24 -14.06 4.45 7.26
C ALA A 24 -15.46 4.04 7.72
N GLY A 25 -15.59 2.97 8.52
CA GLY A 25 -16.87 2.50 9.07
C GLY A 25 -17.63 1.54 8.15
N ILE A 26 -16.98 0.97 7.14
CA ILE A 26 -17.55 -0.03 6.22
C ILE A 26 -17.66 -1.38 6.93
N LYS A 27 -16.61 -1.78 7.67
CA LYS A 27 -16.64 -3.04 8.43
C LYS A 27 -17.31 -2.83 9.77
N LYS A 28 -18.34 -3.65 10.06
CA LYS A 28 -19.05 -3.65 11.36
C LYS A 28 -18.12 -3.83 12.56
N SER A 29 -16.99 -4.51 12.38
CA SER A 29 -16.00 -4.72 13.46
C SER A 29 -15.23 -3.47 13.85
N GLY A 30 -15.27 -2.40 13.05
CA GLY A 30 -14.46 -1.19 13.27
C GLY A 30 -12.97 -1.37 12.96
N ASN A 31 -12.58 -2.48 12.34
CA ASN A 31 -11.22 -2.69 11.84
C ASN A 31 -10.95 -1.81 10.61
N LEU A 32 -9.66 -1.65 10.27
CA LEU A 32 -9.25 -1.00 9.02
C LEU A 32 -9.99 -1.63 7.83
N ASP A 33 -10.57 -0.77 7.02
CA ASP A 33 -11.54 -1.17 5.99
C ASP A 33 -11.37 -0.44 4.66
N VAL A 34 -10.59 0.65 4.64
CA VAL A 34 -10.15 1.33 3.42
C VAL A 34 -8.65 1.50 3.47
N ALA A 35 -7.99 1.25 2.34
CA ALA A 35 -6.56 1.49 2.15
C ALA A 35 -6.30 2.26 0.86
N VAL A 36 -5.25 3.07 0.88
CA VAL A 36 -4.74 3.79 -0.29
C VAL A 36 -3.26 3.46 -0.43
N ILE A 37 -2.84 3.15 -1.65
CA ILE A 37 -1.43 3.15 -2.08
C ILE A 37 -1.29 4.32 -3.04
N TYR A 38 -0.32 5.19 -2.77
CA TYR A 38 -0.11 6.44 -3.49
C TYR A 38 1.31 6.51 -4.02
N THR A 39 1.45 6.93 -5.28
CA THR A 39 2.74 7.24 -5.88
C THR A 39 2.95 8.75 -5.86
N GLU A 40 4.12 9.20 -5.41
CA GLU A 40 4.46 10.63 -5.35
C GLU A 40 4.70 11.24 -6.74
N ARG A 41 4.71 10.42 -7.78
CA ARG A 41 4.88 10.76 -9.19
C ARG A 41 4.03 9.82 -10.04
N GLU A 42 3.86 10.15 -11.32
CA GLU A 42 3.26 9.23 -12.29
C GLU A 42 4.02 7.89 -12.30
N ALA A 43 3.26 6.80 -12.32
CA ALA A 43 3.81 5.46 -12.29
C ALA A 43 3.38 4.69 -13.54
N SER A 44 4.30 3.89 -14.07
CA SER A 44 3.94 2.85 -15.03
C SER A 44 3.08 1.80 -14.33
N VAL A 45 1.90 1.50 -14.89
CA VAL A 45 0.92 0.59 -14.30
C VAL A 45 0.49 -0.50 -15.30
N ALA A 46 0.11 -1.66 -14.77
CA ALA A 46 -0.53 -2.73 -15.51
C ALA A 46 -1.62 -3.36 -14.63
N GLY A 47 -2.69 -3.86 -15.23
CA GLY A 47 -3.80 -4.55 -14.55
C GLY A 47 -4.35 -5.68 -15.42
N VAL A 48 -4.79 -6.76 -14.79
CA VAL A 48 -5.31 -7.99 -15.43
C VAL A 48 -6.59 -8.45 -14.75
#